data_AF-A0AA90Q0D2-F1
#
_entry.id   AF-A0AA90Q0D2-F1
#
_cell.length_a   1.000
_cell.length_b   1.000
_cell.length_c   1.000
_cell.angle_alpha   90.00
_cell.angle_beta   90.00
_cell.angle_gamma   90.00
#
_symmetry.space_group_name_H-M   'P 1'
#
loop_
_entity.id
_entity.type
_entity.pdbx_description
1 polymer ?
#
loop_
_entity_poly.entity_id
_entity_poly.type
_entity_poly.pdbx_seq_one_letter_code
_entity_poly.pdbx_strand_id
1 'polypeptide(L)'
;MATFLRTGALALMAALGGCATISESNQQTLMVRTIADNREIGGAGCVLTNDKGRWFVTSPGHVTVQKSAGNLFVDCKKDGVSAGQDVVASRANASATVGNAVLTAGLGYLLDKRTGAGFDYPETLTVLMRRTGAPDYRHAPPETAGTALH
;
A
#
# COMPACT_ATOMS: atom_id res chain seq x y z
N MET A 1 10.72 -21.91 52.96
CA MET A 1 9.80 -21.80 51.80
C MET A 1 9.70 -20.38 51.23
N ALA A 2 9.89 -19.31 52.01
CA ALA A 2 9.81 -17.92 51.53
C ALA A 2 11.02 -17.43 50.68
N THR A 3 12.18 -18.08 50.78
CA THR A 3 13.41 -17.67 50.07
C THR A 3 13.42 -18.07 48.59
N PHE A 4 12.82 -19.22 48.24
CA PHE A 4 12.71 -19.69 46.85
C PHE A 4 11.70 -18.89 46.02
N LEU A 5 10.70 -18.27 46.66
CA LEU A 5 9.77 -17.37 45.99
C LEU A 5 10.44 -16.04 45.57
N ARG A 6 11.42 -15.56 46.34
CA ARG A 6 12.14 -14.30 46.07
C ARG A 6 13.13 -14.42 44.92
N THR A 7 13.78 -15.57 44.77
CA THR A 7 14.74 -15.81 43.67
C THR A 7 14.05 -16.08 42.33
N GLY A 8 12.86 -16.71 42.33
CA GLY A 8 12.06 -16.90 41.12
C GLY A 8 11.55 -15.60 40.49
N ALA A 9 11.21 -14.61 41.32
CA ALA A 9 10.72 -13.30 40.84
C ALA A 9 11.81 -12.47 40.13
N LEU A 10 13.07 -12.57 40.55
CA LEU A 10 14.19 -11.86 39.89
C LEU A 10 14.55 -12.47 38.54
N ALA A 11 14.45 -13.80 38.38
CA ALA A 11 14.75 -14.47 37.12
C ALA A 11 13.72 -14.14 36.02
N LEU A 12 12.46 -13.90 36.40
CA LEU A 12 11.39 -13.54 35.46
C LEU A 12 11.54 -12.10 34.91
N MET A 13 12.09 -11.18 35.70
CA MET A 13 12.38 -9.81 35.23
C MET A 13 13.61 -9.72 34.32
N ALA A 14 14.58 -10.63 34.46
CA ALA A 14 15.77 -10.67 33.59
C ALA A 14 15.48 -11.25 32.19
N ALA A 15 14.39 -12.01 32.02
CA ALA A 15 13.98 -12.58 30.73
C ALA A 15 13.21 -11.61 29.81
N LEU A 16 12.84 -10.41 30.30
CA LEU A 16 12.15 -9.37 29.53
C LEU A 16 13.11 -8.41 28.81
N GLY A 17 14.42 -8.64 28.89
CA GLY A 17 15.46 -7.82 28.27
C GLY A 17 15.61 -7.97 26.74
N GLY A 18 14.53 -8.29 26.03
CA GLY A 18 14.52 -8.23 24.57
C GLY A 18 14.19 -6.81 24.13
N CYS A 19 15.12 -6.14 23.43
CA CYS A 19 14.79 -4.95 22.63
C CYS A 19 13.92 -5.37 21.44
N ALA A 20 12.68 -5.79 21.70
CA ALA A 20 11.72 -6.07 20.65
C ALA A 20 11.14 -4.73 20.20
N THR A 21 11.73 -4.13 19.17
CA THR A 21 11.14 -2.99 18.45
C THR A 21 9.92 -3.50 17.67
N ILE A 22 8.84 -3.82 18.38
CA ILE A 22 7.53 -4.16 17.80
C ILE A 22 6.83 -2.85 17.43
N SER A 23 7.43 -2.13 16.50
CA SER A 23 6.82 -0.96 15.90
C SER A 23 7.02 -1.10 14.41
N GLU A 24 6.10 -1.85 13.79
CA GLU A 24 5.98 -1.91 12.35
C GLU A 24 5.78 -0.48 11.83
N SER A 25 6.68 -0.03 10.95
CA SER A 25 6.59 1.32 10.40
C SER A 25 5.30 1.45 9.60
N ASN A 26 4.56 2.54 9.82
CA ASN A 26 3.42 2.89 8.96
C ASN A 26 3.85 3.61 7.67
N GLN A 27 5.15 3.75 7.42
CA GLN A 27 5.70 4.29 6.19
C GLN A 27 6.26 3.17 5.32
N GLN A 28 6.01 3.25 4.02
CA GLN A 28 6.51 2.30 3.03
C GLN A 28 7.07 3.06 1.82
N THR A 29 8.26 2.68 1.36
CA THR A 29 8.82 3.17 0.10
C THR A 29 8.37 2.29 -1.05
N LEU A 30 7.74 2.90 -2.05
CA LEU A 30 7.23 2.25 -3.26
C LEU A 30 8.04 2.71 -4.48
N MET A 31 8.29 1.80 -5.41
CA MET A 31 8.82 2.10 -6.74
C MET A 31 7.67 2.27 -7.72
N VAL A 32 7.60 3.39 -8.42
CA VAL A 32 6.60 3.65 -9.46
C VAL A 32 7.24 3.55 -10.82
N ARG A 33 6.71 2.68 -11.68
CA ARG A 33 7.10 2.51 -13.08
C ARG A 33 5.89 2.73 -13.97
N THR A 34 6.13 3.24 -15.17
CA THR A 34 5.09 3.48 -16.17
C THR A 34 5.44 2.77 -17.46
N ILE A 35 4.49 2.00 -18.00
CA ILE A 35 4.67 1.26 -19.26
C ILE A 35 3.67 1.77 -20.29
N ALA A 36 4.14 2.11 -21.48
CA ALA A 36 3.31 2.40 -22.66
C ALA A 36 3.82 1.58 -23.84
N ASP A 37 2.92 1.02 -24.66
CA ASP A 37 3.28 0.25 -25.87
C ASP A 37 4.37 -0.82 -25.59
N ASN A 38 4.23 -1.55 -24.48
CA ASN A 38 5.14 -2.59 -24.00
C ASN A 38 6.58 -2.10 -23.67
N ARG A 39 6.77 -0.79 -23.49
CA ARG A 39 8.07 -0.20 -23.10
C ARG A 39 7.91 0.66 -21.86
N GLU A 40 8.92 0.64 -21.00
CA GLU A 40 8.99 1.57 -19.88
C GLU A 40 9.19 2.98 -20.43
N ILE A 41 8.37 3.91 -19.96
CA ILE A 41 8.48 5.34 -20.26
C ILE A 41 8.82 6.09 -18.99
N GLY A 42 9.76 7.04 -19.07
CA GLY A 42 10.07 7.95 -17.97
C GLY A 42 9.43 9.32 -18.13
N GLY A 43 9.49 10.12 -17.07
CA GLY A 43 9.03 11.52 -17.03
C GLY A 43 7.52 11.69 -16.88
N ALA A 44 6.78 10.66 -16.44
CA ALA A 44 5.37 10.84 -16.12
C ALA A 44 5.22 11.29 -14.66
N GLY A 45 4.47 12.36 -14.43
CA GLY A 45 4.11 12.81 -13.08
C GLY A 45 2.97 11.95 -12.54
N CYS A 46 3.20 11.31 -11.41
CA CYS A 46 2.24 10.42 -10.76
C CYS A 46 1.79 10.99 -9.41
N VAL A 47 0.49 10.90 -9.15
CA VAL A 47 -0.15 11.26 -7.89
C VAL A 47 -0.67 9.99 -7.24
N LEU A 48 -0.18 9.69 -6.04
CA LEU A 48 -0.62 8.56 -5.23
C LEU A 48 -1.53 9.10 -4.11
N THR A 49 -2.70 8.51 -3.89
CA THR A 49 -3.66 8.96 -2.88
C THR A 49 -4.30 7.80 -2.13
N ASN A 50 -4.40 7.92 -0.82
CA ASN A 50 -5.25 7.09 0.04
C ASN A 50 -5.95 7.96 1.10
N ASP A 51 -6.56 7.37 2.12
CA ASP A 51 -7.19 8.09 3.24
C ASP A 51 -6.21 8.78 4.20
N LYS A 52 -4.90 8.51 4.07
CA LYS A 52 -3.85 9.12 4.91
C LYS A 52 -3.20 10.33 4.27
N GLY A 53 -3.20 10.41 2.95
CA GLY A 53 -2.58 11.54 2.27
C GLY A 53 -2.48 11.41 0.76
N ARG A 54 -1.70 12.32 0.20
CA ARG A 54 -1.40 12.43 -1.21
C ARG A 54 0.10 12.66 -1.40
N TRP A 55 0.70 11.93 -2.32
CA TRP A 55 2.11 11.98 -2.63
C TRP A 55 2.34 12.14 -4.13
N PHE A 56 3.49 12.71 -4.48
CA PHE A 56 3.85 13.04 -5.86
C PHE A 56 5.21 12.43 -6.18
N VAL A 57 5.32 11.85 -7.37
CA VAL A 57 6.58 11.25 -7.86
C VAL A 57 6.63 11.32 -9.37
N THR A 58 7.83 11.50 -9.91
CA THR A 58 8.06 11.36 -11.36
C THR A 58 8.58 9.95 -11.63
N SER A 59 7.92 9.20 -12.51
CA SER A 59 8.34 7.85 -12.86
C SER A 59 9.51 7.84 -13.87
N PRO A 60 10.36 6.80 -13.85
CA PRO A 60 10.52 5.85 -12.77
C PRO A 60 11.10 6.52 -11.52
N GLY A 61 10.55 6.21 -10.34
CA GLY A 61 10.96 6.88 -9.11
C GLY A 61 10.43 6.24 -7.84
N HIS A 62 11.10 6.53 -6.73
CA HIS A 62 10.69 6.08 -5.39
C HIS A 62 9.89 7.14 -4.66
N VAL A 63 8.88 6.71 -3.91
CA VAL A 63 8.07 7.57 -3.06
C VAL A 63 7.75 6.87 -1.74
N THR A 64 7.94 7.56 -0.63
CA THR A 64 7.57 7.07 0.70
C THR A 64 6.15 7.51 1.01
N VAL A 65 5.25 6.54 1.15
CA VAL A 65 3.83 6.76 1.45
C VAL A 65 3.49 6.27 2.86
N GLN A 66 2.42 6.80 3.44
CA GLN A 66 1.84 6.24 4.65
C GLN A 66 0.89 5.10 4.28
N LYS A 67 1.12 3.93 4.86
CA LYS A 67 0.32 2.71 4.68
C LYS A 67 -1.10 2.92 5.18
N SER A 68 -2.05 2.18 4.60
CA SER A 68 -3.44 2.19 5.05
C SER A 68 -4.13 0.86 4.77
N ALA A 69 -5.20 0.59 5.52
CA ALA A 69 -6.15 -0.47 5.20
C ALA A 69 -6.94 -0.20 3.90
N GLY A 70 -6.99 1.06 3.45
CA GLY A 70 -7.65 1.47 2.22
C GLY A 70 -6.79 1.29 0.96
N ASN A 71 -7.46 1.21 -0.20
CA ASN A 71 -6.78 1.17 -1.50
C ASN A 71 -5.93 2.42 -1.74
N LEU A 72 -4.84 2.24 -2.47
CA LEU A 72 -4.00 3.32 -2.98
C LEU A 72 -4.37 3.58 -4.44
N PHE A 73 -4.81 4.79 -4.72
CA PHE A 73 -5.13 5.26 -6.07
C PHE A 73 -3.89 5.90 -6.68
N VAL A 74 -3.56 5.54 -7.92
CA VAL A 74 -2.41 6.09 -8.65
C VAL A 74 -2.91 6.70 -9.96
N ASP A 75 -2.67 8.00 -10.17
CA ASP A 75 -2.96 8.71 -11.42
C ASP A 75 -1.65 9.26 -11.98
N CYS A 76 -1.22 8.76 -13.14
CA CYS A 76 0.00 9.15 -13.83
C CYS A 76 -0.33 9.89 -15.13
N LYS A 77 0.34 11.01 -15.38
CA LYS A 77 0.18 11.84 -16.57
C LYS A 77 1.53 12.24 -17.14
N LYS A 78 1.62 12.26 -18.48
CA LYS A 78 2.79 12.76 -19.20
C LYS A 78 2.34 13.78 -20.24
N ASP A 79 2.54 15.07 -19.96
CA ASP A 79 2.38 16.25 -20.83
C ASP A 79 1.32 16.15 -21.95
N GLY A 80 0.11 15.69 -21.64
CA GLY A 80 -0.99 15.55 -22.62
C GLY A 80 -0.78 14.47 -23.69
N VAL A 81 0.24 13.63 -23.56
CA VAL A 81 0.60 12.52 -24.47
C VAL A 81 0.00 11.20 -24.01
N SER A 82 0.09 10.91 -22.71
CA SER A 82 -0.45 9.67 -22.14
C SER A 82 -0.89 9.84 -20.69
N ALA A 83 -1.89 9.04 -20.32
CA ALA A 83 -2.42 8.95 -18.98
C ALA A 83 -2.64 7.49 -18.58
N GLY A 84 -2.46 7.19 -17.30
CA GLY A 84 -2.67 5.86 -16.72
C GLY A 84 -3.22 5.99 -15.32
N GLN A 85 -4.20 5.16 -14.99
CA GLN A 85 -4.76 5.07 -13.65
C GLN A 85 -4.70 3.62 -13.18
N ASP A 86 -4.38 3.44 -11.90
CA ASP A 86 -4.37 2.14 -11.26
C ASP A 86 -4.95 2.22 -9.84
N VAL A 87 -5.55 1.12 -9.40
CA VAL A 87 -6.10 0.96 -8.05
C VAL A 87 -5.39 -0.21 -7.38
N VAL A 88 -4.56 0.12 -6.41
CA VAL A 88 -3.70 -0.84 -5.74
C VAL A 88 -4.35 -1.26 -4.42
N ALA A 89 -4.70 -2.54 -4.34
CA ALA A 89 -5.29 -3.11 -3.14
C ALA A 89 -4.27 -3.15 -1.99
N SER A 90 -4.70 -2.68 -0.82
CA SER A 90 -3.94 -2.88 0.42
C SER A 90 -4.03 -4.33 0.89
N ARG A 91 -2.92 -4.88 1.39
CA ARG A 91 -2.86 -6.25 1.92
C ARG A 91 -2.49 -6.23 3.40
N ALA A 92 -3.22 -6.99 4.21
CA ALA A 92 -2.85 -7.17 5.60
C ALA A 92 -1.52 -7.95 5.68
N ASN A 93 -0.56 -7.40 6.41
CA ASN A 93 0.71 -8.06 6.69
C ASN A 93 0.50 -9.05 7.83
N ALA A 94 0.36 -10.34 7.50
CA ALA A 94 0.04 -11.37 8.48
C ALA A 94 1.08 -11.45 9.62
N SER A 95 2.37 -11.26 9.34
CA SER A 95 3.43 -11.27 10.37
C SER A 95 3.30 -10.13 11.37
N ALA A 96 3.05 -8.90 10.89
CA ALA A 96 2.91 -7.73 11.75
C ALA A 96 1.61 -7.77 12.55
N THR A 97 0.51 -8.13 11.88
CA THR A 97 -0.82 -8.05 12.48
C THR A 97 -1.11 -9.22 13.43
N VAL A 98 -0.58 -10.43 13.18
CA VAL A 98 -0.72 -11.57 14.10
C VAL A 98 0.17 -11.40 15.32
N GLY A 99 1.39 -10.87 15.17
CA GLY A 99 2.28 -10.57 16.30
C GLY A 99 1.65 -9.57 17.26
N ASN A 100 1.20 -8.42 16.76
CA ASN A 100 0.52 -7.41 17.56
C ASN A 100 -0.80 -7.92 18.15
N ALA A 101 -1.62 -8.61 17.37
CA ALA A 101 -2.90 -9.13 17.87
C ALA A 101 -2.72 -10.14 19.00
N VAL A 102 -1.78 -11.07 18.89
CA VAL A 102 -1.54 -12.09 19.93
C VAL A 102 -0.94 -11.47 21.18
N LEU A 103 0.04 -10.57 21.04
CA LEU A 103 0.72 -9.93 22.17
C LEU A 103 -0.18 -8.97 22.95
N THR A 104 -1.16 -8.34 22.30
CA THR A 104 -2.02 -7.33 22.91
C THR A 104 -3.48 -7.78 23.09
N ALA A 105 -3.75 -9.08 22.95
CA ALA A 105 -5.10 -9.66 23.01
C ALA A 105 -6.10 -8.97 22.05
N GLY A 106 -5.67 -8.66 20.83
CA GLY A 106 -6.49 -8.10 19.76
C GLY A 106 -6.54 -6.57 19.70
N LEU A 107 -6.07 -5.85 20.72
CA LEU A 107 -6.05 -4.37 20.71
C LEU A 107 -5.08 -3.80 19.66
N GLY A 108 -3.96 -4.47 19.44
CA GLY A 108 -2.93 -4.11 18.48
C GLY A 108 -3.44 -4.14 17.04
N TYR A 109 -4.28 -5.13 16.70
CA TYR A 109 -4.96 -5.19 15.41
C TYR A 109 -5.83 -3.95 15.14
N LEU A 110 -6.51 -3.44 16.18
CA LEU A 110 -7.36 -2.26 16.06
C LEU A 110 -6.53 -0.98 15.86
N LEU A 111 -5.41 -0.85 16.57
CA LEU A 111 -4.48 0.26 16.40
C LEU A 111 -3.80 0.22 15.03
N ASP A 112 -3.37 -0.96 14.58
CA ASP A 112 -2.73 -1.19 13.28
C ASP A 112 -3.66 -0.81 12.11
N LYS A 113 -4.97 -1.03 12.24
CA LYS A 113 -5.98 -0.52 11.30
C LYS A 113 -6.06 1.01 11.27
N ARG A 114 -5.96 1.66 12.42
CA ARG A 114 -6.06 3.13 12.49
C ARG A 114 -4.80 3.78 11.93
N THR A 115 -3.63 3.29 12.30
CA THR A 115 -2.33 3.83 11.90
C THR A 115 -1.89 3.38 10.51
N GLY A 116 -2.42 2.25 10.02
CA GLY A 116 -2.01 1.60 8.78
C GLY A 116 -0.80 0.67 8.93
N ALA A 117 -0.22 0.54 10.14
CA ALA A 117 1.01 -0.22 10.38
C ALA A 117 0.92 -1.71 9.97
N GLY A 118 -0.26 -2.33 10.10
CA GLY A 118 -0.49 -3.75 9.75
C GLY A 118 -0.81 -4.02 8.29
N PHE A 119 -0.65 -3.05 7.40
CA PHE A 119 -1.02 -3.15 5.99
C PHE A 119 0.12 -2.76 5.08
N ASP A 120 0.26 -3.40 3.93
CA ASP A 120 1.27 -3.07 2.93
C ASP A 120 0.66 -2.94 1.53
N TYR A 121 1.29 -2.11 0.72
CA TYR A 121 1.12 -2.08 -0.73
C TYR A 121 2.21 -2.91 -1.41
N PRO A 122 2.06 -3.31 -2.69
CA PRO A 122 3.15 -3.92 -3.45
C PRO A 122 4.34 -2.96 -3.57
N GLU A 123 5.57 -3.46 -3.39
CA GLU A 123 6.79 -2.64 -3.42
C GLU A 123 7.03 -1.94 -4.76
N THR A 124 6.57 -2.55 -5.86
CA THR A 124 6.66 -1.99 -7.21
C THR A 124 5.27 -1.84 -7.82
N LEU A 125 4.93 -0.61 -8.18
CA LEU A 125 3.71 -0.25 -8.88
C LEU A 125 4.04 -0.08 -10.36
N THR A 126 3.33 -0.78 -11.23
CA THR A 126 3.50 -0.69 -12.68
C THR A 126 2.23 -0.16 -13.30
N VAL A 127 2.24 1.11 -13.68
CA VAL A 127 1.08 1.80 -14.24
C VAL A 127 1.10 1.69 -15.76
N LEU A 128 0.05 1.11 -16.34
CA LEU A 128 -0.14 1.06 -17.78
C LEU A 128 -0.67 2.41 -18.29
N MET A 129 0.13 3.07 -19.11
CA MET A 129 -0.15 4.36 -19.71
C MET A 129 -0.77 4.16 -21.10
N ARG A 130 -1.88 4.86 -21.36
CA ARG A 130 -2.54 4.90 -22.67
C ARG A 130 -2.42 6.29 -23.26
N ARG A 131 -2.35 6.41 -24.59
CA ARG A 131 -2.35 7.73 -25.24
C ARG A 131 -3.66 8.47 -24.96
N THR A 132 -3.55 9.73 -24.57
CA THR A 132 -4.69 10.64 -24.40
C THR A 132 -5.34 10.86 -25.77
N GLY A 133 -6.61 10.47 -25.89
CA GLY A 133 -7.36 10.46 -27.16
C GLY A 133 -7.60 9.08 -27.78
N ALA A 134 -7.02 8.00 -27.23
CA ALA A 134 -7.43 6.64 -27.58
C ALA A 134 -8.78 6.30 -26.93
N PRO A 135 -9.68 5.54 -27.59
CA PRO A 135 -10.97 5.17 -27.01
C PRO A 135 -10.79 4.43 -25.68
N ASP A 136 -11.48 4.92 -24.64
CA ASP A 136 -11.57 4.25 -23.34
C ASP A 136 -12.77 3.30 -23.33
N TYR A 137 -12.55 2.06 -23.74
CA TYR A 137 -13.59 1.02 -23.74
C TYR A 137 -13.97 0.54 -22.34
N ARG A 138 -13.30 0.97 -21.26
CA ARG A 138 -13.65 0.56 -19.88
C ARG A 138 -14.84 1.33 -19.31
N HIS A 139 -15.12 2.51 -19.85
CA HIS A 139 -16.25 3.36 -19.47
C HIS A 139 -17.23 3.59 -20.64
N ALA A 140 -17.03 2.92 -21.77
CA ALA A 140 -17.99 2.95 -22.87
C ALA A 140 -19.31 2.32 -22.36
N PRO A 141 -20.44 3.05 -22.43
CA PRO A 141 -21.75 2.42 -22.27
C PRO A 141 -21.83 1.23 -23.24
N PRO A 142 -22.48 0.12 -22.88
CA PRO A 142 -22.73 -0.94 -23.84
C PRO A 142 -23.54 -0.35 -24.99
N GLU A 143 -22.88 -0.13 -26.12
CA GLU A 143 -23.51 0.32 -27.34
C GLU A 143 -24.59 -0.71 -27.67
N THR A 144 -25.84 -0.26 -27.78
CA THR A 144 -26.99 -1.06 -28.18
C THR A 144 -26.70 -1.68 -29.54
N ALA A 145 -26.13 -2.87 -29.52
CA ALA A 145 -25.99 -3.73 -30.67
C ALA A 145 -27.40 -4.10 -31.14
N GLY A 146 -27.81 -3.50 -32.25
CA GLY A 146 -28.99 -3.92 -33.00
C GLY A 146 -29.99 -2.80 -33.22
N THR A 147 -29.80 -2.03 -34.29
CA THR A 147 -30.86 -1.69 -35.26
C THR A 147 -30.17 -1.09 -36.49
N ALA A 148 -29.69 -1.96 -37.37
CA ALA A 148 -29.38 -1.62 -38.75
C ALA A 148 -29.50 -2.89 -39.61
N LEU A 149 -30.71 -3.47 -39.59
CA LEU A 149 -31.21 -4.32 -40.66
C LEU A 149 -32.70 -3.99 -40.79
N HIS A 150 -33.00 -2.95 -41.56
CA HIS A 150 -34.24 -2.78 -42.32
C HIS A 150 -34.00 -1.79 -43.45
#